data_AF-A0A3C1P5J8-F1
#
_entry.id   AF-A0A3C1P5J8-F1
#
_cell.length_a   1.000
_cell.length_b   1.000
_cell.length_c   1.000
_cell.angle_alpha   90.00
_cell.angle_beta   90.00
_cell.angle_gamma   90.00
#
_symmetry.space_group_name_H-M   'P 1'
#
loop_
_entity.id
_entity.type
_entity.pdbx_description
1 polymer ?
#
loop_
_entity_poly.entity_id
_entity_poly.type
_entity_poly.pdbx_seq_one_letter_code
_entity_poly.pdbx_strand_id
1 'polypeptide(L)' 'MPLLFAVVAILVVGAAFLYAAGRWSGLPPAGPDRRPRATPDDFDVVLRGYRMDEVDARIADLQRQITELRPGAGRAKPEA' A
#
# COMPACT_ATOMS: atom_id res chain seq x y z
N MET A 1 -7.53 32.79 -40.77
CA MET A 1 -8.60 31.87 -40.33
C MET A 1 -8.14 30.42 -40.14
N PRO A 2 -7.49 29.73 -41.09
CA PRO A 2 -7.09 28.33 -40.90
C PRO A 2 -6.00 28.15 -39.83
N LEU A 3 -5.12 29.14 -39.67
CA LEU A 3 -4.04 29.14 -38.68
C LEU A 3 -4.57 29.18 -37.24
N LEU A 4 -5.62 29.97 -37.00
CA LEU A 4 -6.28 30.06 -35.69
C LEU A 4 -7.00 28.75 -35.36
N PHE A 5 -7.63 28.12 -36.36
CA PHE A 5 -8.23 26.80 -36.21
C PHE A 5 -7.21 25.71 -35.88
N ALA A 6 -6.05 25.71 -36.55
CA ALA A 6 -4.97 24.78 -36.27
C ALA A 6 -4.43 24.92 -34.84
N VAL A 7 -4.24 26.16 -34.37
CA VAL A 7 -3.79 26.43 -32.99
C VAL A 7 -4.82 25.93 -31.97
N VAL A 8 -6.11 26.20 -32.18
CA VAL A 8 -7.17 25.71 -31.29
C VAL A 8 -7.22 24.19 -31.27
N ALA A 9 -7.10 23.54 -32.43
CA ALA A 9 -7.08 22.08 -32.52
C ALA A 9 -5.91 21.48 -31.72
N ILE A 10 -4.71 22.06 -31.84
CA ILE A 10 -3.53 21.62 -31.08
C ILE A 10 -3.75 21.78 -29.57
N LEU A 11 -4.32 22.92 -29.14
CA LEU A 11 -4.61 23.14 -27.72
C LEU A 11 -5.63 22.14 -27.17
N VAL A 12 -6.69 21.85 -27.93
CA VAL A 12 -7.73 20.89 -27.51
C VAL A 12 -7.15 19.47 -27.41
N VAL A 13 -6.41 19.03 -28.42
CA VAL A 13 -5.79 17.68 -28.43
C VAL A 13 -4.74 17.58 -27.32
N GLY A 14 -3.92 18.61 -27.14
CA GLY A 14 -2.93 18.67 -26.06
C GLY A 14 -3.57 18.63 -24.68
N ALA A 15 -4.63 19.40 -24.45
CA ALA A 15 -5.36 19.39 -23.18
C ALA A 15 -6.00 18.03 -22.89
N ALA A 16 -6.63 17.40 -23.89
CA ALA A 16 -7.21 16.07 -23.76
C ALA A 16 -6.14 15.02 -23.44
N PHE A 17 -4.99 15.08 -24.11
CA PHE A 17 -3.85 14.20 -23.83
C PHE A 17 -3.33 14.37 -22.40
N LEU A 18 -3.13 15.60 -21.93
CA LEU A 18 -2.67 15.89 -20.58
C LEU A 18 -3.67 15.45 -19.50
N TYR A 19 -4.97 15.59 -19.79
CA TYR A 19 -6.04 15.10 -18.92
C TYR A 19 -6.03 13.57 -18.82
N ALA A 20 -5.97 12.87 -19.97
CA ALA A 20 -5.93 11.42 -20.03
C ALA A 20 -4.65 10.83 -19.39
N ALA A 21 -3.53 11.53 -19.51
CA ALA A 21 -2.27 11.14 -18.87
C ALA A 21 -2.28 11.31 -17.33
N GLY A 22 -3.38 11.80 -16.74
CA GLY A 22 -3.50 12.01 -15.30
C GLY A 22 -2.58 13.11 -14.77
N ARG A 23 -2.02 13.96 -15.64
CA ARG A 23 -1.12 15.07 -15.25
C ARG A 23 -1.84 16.11 -14.38
N TRP A 24 -3.15 16.27 -14.58
CA TRP A 24 -3.98 17.23 -13.86
C TRP A 24 -4.77 16.64 -12.69
N SER A 25 -5.11 15.36 -12.74
CA SER A 25 -5.76 14.67 -11.63
C SER A 25 -4.68 14.22 -10.65
N GLY A 26 -4.49 14.98 -9.57
CA GLY A 26 -3.68 14.50 -8.44
C GLY A 26 -4.10 13.07 -8.06
N LEU A 27 -3.14 12.27 -7.61
CA LEU A 27 -3.44 10.92 -7.14
C LEU A 27 -4.53 10.99 -6.06
N PRO A 28 -5.54 10.11 -6.09
CA PRO A 28 -6.52 10.06 -5.02
C PRO A 28 -5.80 9.89 -3.68
N PRO A 29 -6.34 10.48 -2.59
CA PRO A 29 -5.73 10.36 -1.28
C PRO A 29 -5.51 8.88 -0.98
N ALA A 30 -4.33 8.55 -0.45
CA ALA A 30 -4.03 7.20 -0.03
C ALA A 30 -5.14 6.73 0.92
N GLY A 31 -5.69 5.55 0.65
CA GLY A 31 -6.66 4.93 1.56
C GLY A 31 -6.04 4.72 2.94
N PRO A 32 -6.85 4.65 4.00
CA PRO A 32 -6.33 4.39 5.34
C PRO A 32 -5.53 3.08 5.39
N ASP A 33 -4.37 3.14 6.04
CA ASP A 33 -3.52 1.97 6.26
C ASP A 33 -4.34 0.87 6.94
N ARG A 34 -4.27 -0.34 6.38
CA ARG A 34 -4.90 -1.50 7.01
C ARG A 34 -4.15 -1.80 8.30
N ARG A 35 -4.86 -1.72 9.43
CA ARG A 35 -4.31 -2.20 10.71
C ARG A 35 -4.04 -3.71 10.60
N PRO A 36 -2.99 -4.22 11.25
CA PRO A 36 -2.79 -5.65 11.41
C PRO A 36 -4.07 -6.27 11.96
N ARG A 37 -4.56 -7.32 11.29
CA ARG A 37 -5.74 -8.04 11.74
C ARG A 37 -5.42 -8.68 13.09
N ALA A 38 -6.35 -8.57 14.05
CA ALA A 38 -6.14 -9.11 15.40
C ALA A 38 -6.07 -10.65 15.42
N THR A 39 -6.63 -11.28 14.39
CA THR A 39 -6.60 -12.73 14.20
C THR A 39 -5.54 -13.03 13.15
N PRO A 40 -4.55 -13.88 13.43
CA PRO A 40 -3.67 -14.39 12.39
C PRO A 40 -4.53 -15.14 11.37
N ASP A 41 -4.45 -14.76 10.10
CA ASP A 41 -4.97 -15.61 9.03
C ASP A 41 -4.05 -16.86 8.97
N ASP A 42 -4.64 -18.05 8.87
CA ASP A 42 -3.88 -19.28 8.67
C ASP A 42 -3.11 -19.20 7.33
N PHE A 43 -1.93 -19.80 7.28
CA PHE A 43 -1.16 -19.86 6.05
C PHE A 43 -1.74 -20.90 5.07
N ASP A 44 -1.90 -20.51 3.81
CA ASP A 44 -2.33 -21.44 2.75
C ASP A 44 -1.31 -22.58 2.54
N VAL A 45 -1.81 -23.82 2.51
CA VAL A 45 -1.00 -25.01 2.22
C VAL A 45 -0.95 -25.26 0.71
N VAL A 46 0.25 -25.22 0.14
CA VAL A 46 0.49 -25.40 -1.31
C VAL A 46 1.42 -26.58 -1.60
N LEU A 47 1.39 -27.09 -2.84
CA LEU A 47 2.09 -28.31 -3.28
C LEU A 47 3.61 -28.33 -3.00
N ARG A 48 4.23 -27.15 -2.86
CA ARG A 48 5.65 -26.98 -2.51
C ARG A 48 5.84 -25.98 -1.37
N GLY A 49 4.92 -26.01 -0.39
CA GLY A 49 4.95 -25.14 0.79
C GLY A 49 5.94 -25.60 1.86
N TYR A 50 6.13 -24.76 2.87
CA TYR A 50 6.88 -25.11 4.07
C TYR A 50 6.05 -26.02 4.98
N ARG A 51 6.72 -26.80 5.83
CA ARG A 51 6.05 -27.60 6.84
C ARG A 51 5.52 -26.69 7.96
N MET A 52 4.22 -26.79 8.26
CA MET A 52 3.58 -25.86 9.21
C MET A 52 4.11 -26.01 10.64
N ASP A 53 4.56 -27.20 11.07
CA ASP A 53 5.17 -27.38 12.39
C ASP A 53 6.46 -26.58 12.58
N GLU A 54 7.28 -26.47 11.53
CA GLU A 54 8.49 -25.66 11.54
C GLU A 54 8.17 -24.16 11.53
N VAL A 55 7.14 -23.77 10.77
CA VAL A 55 6.65 -22.39 10.71
C VAL A 55 6.09 -21.95 12.06
N ASP A 56 5.26 -22.77 12.68
CA ASP A 56 4.67 -22.50 14.01
C ASP A 56 5.73 -22.36 15.09
N ALA A 57 6.71 -23.29 15.10
CA ALA A 57 7.83 -23.22 16.03
C ALA A 57 8.65 -21.94 15.85
N ARG A 58 8.87 -21.52 14.60
CA ARG A 58 9.61 -20.29 14.28
C ARG A 58 8.83 -19.03 14.65
N ILE A 59 7.52 -19.01 14.41
CA ILE A 59 6.66 -17.88 14.80
C ILE A 59 6.63 -17.73 16.32
N ALA A 60 6.49 -18.82 17.06
CA ALA A 60 6.50 -18.79 18.52
C ALA A 60 7.82 -18.24 19.09
N ASP A 61 8.95 -18.62 18.49
CA ASP A 61 10.27 -18.09 18.83
C ASP A 61 10.38 -16.58 18.55
N LEU A 62 9.93 -16.13 17.36
CA LEU A 62 9.94 -14.71 17.01
C LEU A 62 9.02 -13.87 17.91
N GLN A 63 7.83 -14.38 18.26
CA GLN A 63 6.92 -13.71 19.18
C GLN A 63 7.54 -13.55 20.57
N ARG A 64 8.28 -14.56 21.03
CA ARG A 64 9.02 -14.50 22.30
C ARG A 64 10.09 -13.41 22.25
N GLN A 65 10.92 -13.40 21.20
CA GLN A 65 11.96 -12.38 21.01
C GLN A 65 11.37 -10.97 20.92
N ILE A 66 10.28 -10.77 20.18
CA ILE A 66 9.59 -9.47 20.12
C ILE A 66 9.11 -9.05 21.51
N THR A 67 8.53 -9.97 22.28
CA THR A 67 8.06 -9.70 23.64
C THR A 67 9.20 -9.28 24.55
N GLU A 68 10.34 -9.99 24.49
CA GLU A 68 11.54 -9.69 25.26
C GLU A 68 12.19 -8.35 24.85
N LEU A 69 12.20 -8.04 23.55
CA LEU A 69 12.75 -6.80 23.00
C LEU A 69 11.82 -5.58 23.15
N ARG A 70 10.59 -5.79 23.62
CA ARG A 70 9.61 -4.71 23.84
C ARG A 70 9.43 -4.34 25.34
N PRO A 71 10.47 -3.97 26.11
CA PRO A 71 10.27 -3.15 27.29
C PRO A 71 10.15 -1.69 26.84
N GLY A 72 8.97 -1.27 26.36
CA GLY A 72 8.70 0.16 26.15
C GLY A 72 7.91 0.62 24.90
N ALA A 73 7.48 -0.26 24.00
CA ALA A 73 6.62 0.16 22.87
C ALA A 73 5.15 0.41 23.25
N GLY A 74 4.92 0.80 24.51
CA GLY A 74 3.64 1.33 25.02
C GLY A 74 3.53 2.85 24.93
N ARG A 75 4.56 3.58 24.47
CA ARG A 75 4.38 4.97 24.03
C ARG A 75 3.79 5.00 22.63
N ALA A 76 2.51 4.65 22.53
CA ALA A 76 1.67 5.24 21.50
C ALA A 76 1.68 6.76 21.79
N LYS A 77 2.31 7.51 20.88
CA LYS A 77 2.28 8.98 20.90
C LYS A 77 0.80 9.39 20.86
N PRO A 78 0.27 10.13 21.85
CA PRO A 78 -1.05 10.72 21.70
C PRO A 78 -0.92 11.78 20.60
N GLU A 79 -1.68 11.62 19.51
CA GLU A 79 -1.89 12.72 18.58
C GLU A 79 -2.64 13.82 19.32
N ALA A 80 -2.11 15.04 19.21
CA ALA A 80 -2.62 16.27 19.80
C ALA A 80 -3.72 16.88 18.93
#